data_AF-A0A954R3I3-F1
#
_entry.id   AF-A0A954R3I3-F1
#
_cell.length_a   1.000
_cell.length_b   1.000
_cell.length_c   1.000
_cell.angle_alpha   90.00
_cell.angle_beta   90.00
_cell.angle_gamma   90.00
#
_symmetry.space_group_name_H-M   'P 1'
#
loop_
_entity.id
_entity.type
_entity.pdbx_description
1 polymer ?
#
loop_
_entity_poly.entity_id
_entity_poly.type
_entity_poly.pdbx_seq_one_letter_code
_entity_poly.pdbx_strand_id
1 'polypeptide(L)'
;MQLSRILCYSLLIGILWQVAPVAAQALPSETPFDQYLNKPDNSYTWKIISEKSVDGNRLIVVDMISQTWRTKEEVNRTQWQHWLTLCIPDKVASSTALLFIGGGANGREPPAGPSDRVLQISKATGAMVAELHMIPNQPLMFHNDGKMRTEDDLIGYTWNQYLETGDPTWPARNPMV
;
A
#
# COMPACT_ATOMS: atom_id res chain seq x y z
N MET A 1 14.24 -19.21 88.94
CA MET A 1 15.27 -18.82 87.95
C MET A 1 14.54 -18.37 86.70
N GLN A 2 14.27 -17.08 86.60
CA GLN A 2 15.03 -16.07 85.82
C GLN A 2 14.59 -16.00 84.35
N LEU A 3 13.91 -14.87 84.05
CA LEU A 3 13.91 -14.06 82.82
C LEU A 3 13.73 -14.72 81.44
N SER A 4 12.70 -14.28 80.71
CA SER A 4 12.81 -13.72 79.34
C SER A 4 11.48 -13.05 78.93
N ARG A 5 11.46 -11.70 78.79
CA ARG A 5 11.51 -10.93 77.52
C ARG A 5 10.16 -10.94 76.77
N ILE A 6 9.35 -9.87 76.90
CA ILE A 6 9.31 -8.66 76.05
C ILE A 6 8.69 -8.91 74.66
N LEU A 7 7.57 -8.20 74.43
CA LEU A 7 6.97 -7.75 73.15
C LEU A 7 6.75 -8.76 72.02
N CYS A 8 5.49 -8.89 71.61
CA CYS A 8 5.18 -9.05 70.19
C CYS A 8 3.90 -8.28 69.86
N TYR A 9 4.02 -6.95 69.84
CA TYR A 9 3.05 -6.10 69.18
C TYR A 9 3.27 -6.18 67.66
N SER A 10 2.16 -6.30 66.94
CA SER A 10 1.95 -5.85 65.56
C SER A 10 2.85 -6.44 64.47
N LEU A 11 2.31 -7.37 63.69
CA LEU A 11 2.72 -7.56 62.30
C LEU A 11 1.51 -7.88 61.40
N LEU A 12 0.60 -6.91 61.27
CA LEU A 12 -0.31 -6.83 60.12
C LEU A 12 0.37 -5.91 59.09
N ILE A 13 1.32 -6.46 58.34
CA ILE A 13 1.91 -5.75 57.19
C ILE A 13 0.92 -5.93 56.04
N GLY A 14 0.21 -4.85 55.73
CA GLY A 14 -0.63 -4.76 54.55
C GLY A 14 0.21 -4.98 53.29
N ILE A 15 -0.17 -5.98 52.50
CA ILE A 15 0.33 -6.16 51.14
C ILE A 15 -0.31 -5.05 50.31
N LEU A 16 0.39 -3.91 50.20
CA LEU A 16 0.11 -2.94 49.15
C LEU A 16 0.46 -3.59 47.82
N TRP A 17 -0.55 -3.94 47.03
CA TRP A 17 -0.39 -4.20 45.61
C TRP A 17 0.09 -2.90 44.96
N GLN A 18 1.40 -2.79 44.74
CA GLN A 18 1.93 -1.78 43.83
C GLN A 18 1.56 -2.20 42.41
N VAL A 19 0.39 -1.77 41.95
CA VAL A 19 0.11 -1.65 40.52
C VAL A 19 1.02 -0.56 40.00
N ALA A 20 2.18 -0.94 39.47
CA ALA A 20 3.01 -0.03 38.70
C ALA A 20 2.14 0.50 37.54
N PRO A 21 2.05 1.83 37.32
CA PRO A 21 1.39 2.34 36.14
C PRO A 21 2.16 1.82 34.93
N VAL A 22 1.52 0.98 34.12
CA VAL A 22 2.04 0.65 32.80
C VAL A 22 1.91 1.93 31.99
N ALA A 23 2.98 2.74 31.99
CA ALA A 23 3.06 3.88 31.10
C ALA A 23 3.03 3.34 29.67
N ALA A 24 1.97 3.67 28.92
CA ALA A 24 1.90 3.36 27.51
C ALA A 24 3.12 4.01 26.84
N GLN A 25 3.95 3.19 26.21
CA GLN A 25 5.07 3.68 25.43
C GLN A 25 4.51 4.56 24.31
N ALA A 26 4.98 5.80 24.20
CA ALA A 26 4.57 6.68 23.11
C ALA A 26 4.89 5.99 21.78
N LEU A 27 3.94 6.00 20.85
CA LEU A 27 4.20 5.50 19.51
C LEU A 27 5.37 6.28 18.90
N PRO A 28 6.27 5.60 18.17
CA PRO A 28 7.33 6.30 17.45
C PRO A 28 6.70 7.33 16.49
N SER A 29 7.36 8.48 16.33
CA SER A 29 6.88 9.56 15.48
C SER A 29 6.85 9.21 13.99
N GLU A 30 7.56 8.14 13.60
CA GLU A 30 7.65 7.63 12.24
C GLU A 30 7.40 6.12 12.26
N THR A 31 6.49 5.66 11.41
CA THR A 31 6.18 4.23 11.23
C THR A 31 7.08 3.60 10.17
N PRO A 32 7.20 2.27 10.12
CA PRO A 32 7.88 1.61 9.01
C PRO A 32 7.29 1.94 7.63
N PHE A 33 5.99 2.26 7.57
CA PHE A 33 5.36 2.70 6.33
C PHE A 33 5.79 4.12 5.94
N ASP A 34 5.91 5.04 6.90
CA ASP A 34 6.46 6.37 6.63
C ASP A 34 7.90 6.27 6.11
N GLN A 35 8.72 5.39 6.70
CA GLN A 35 10.08 5.12 6.23
C GLN A 35 10.10 4.54 4.81
N TYR A 36 9.15 3.65 4.49
CA TYR A 36 8.99 3.11 3.15
C TYR A 36 8.65 4.23 2.14
N LEU A 37 7.66 5.07 2.45
CA LEU A 37 7.21 6.17 1.60
C LEU A 37 8.30 7.22 1.36
N ASN A 38 9.11 7.52 2.38
CA ASN A 38 10.16 8.52 2.32
C ASN A 38 11.47 8.00 1.69
N LYS A 39 11.56 6.70 1.39
CA LYS A 39 12.75 6.10 0.78
C LYS A 39 12.90 6.61 -0.65
N PRO A 40 14.06 7.18 -1.03
CA PRO A 40 14.28 7.63 -2.40
C PRO A 40 14.17 6.48 -3.41
N ASP A 41 13.40 6.70 -4.47
CA ASP A 41 13.28 5.81 -5.62
C ASP A 41 13.32 6.65 -6.90
N ASN A 42 14.30 6.36 -7.76
CA ASN A 42 14.53 7.09 -9.02
C ASN A 42 13.87 6.41 -10.23
N SER A 43 13.04 5.39 -10.01
CA SER A 43 12.39 4.62 -11.08
C SER A 43 11.14 5.27 -11.65
N TYR A 44 10.57 6.27 -10.96
CA TYR A 44 9.35 6.93 -11.42
C TYR A 44 9.53 7.51 -12.83
N THR A 45 8.72 7.02 -13.76
CA THR A 45 8.68 7.53 -15.13
C THR A 45 7.31 7.27 -15.74
N TRP A 46 6.95 8.07 -16.73
CA TRP A 46 5.70 7.88 -17.44
C TRP A 46 5.80 8.38 -18.88
N LYS A 47 4.93 7.85 -19.75
CA LYS A 47 4.76 8.31 -21.12
C LYS A 47 3.30 8.21 -21.54
N ILE A 48 2.80 9.22 -22.24
CA ILE A 48 1.51 9.13 -22.92
C ILE A 48 1.71 8.26 -24.15
N ILE A 49 0.93 7.20 -24.27
CA ILE A 49 0.99 6.26 -25.41
C ILE A 49 -0.23 6.36 -26.32
N SER A 50 -1.31 6.97 -25.85
CA SER A 50 -2.51 7.24 -26.64
C SER A 50 -3.24 8.46 -26.10
N GLU A 51 -3.77 9.26 -27.02
CA GLU A 51 -4.68 10.36 -26.72
C GLU A 51 -5.76 10.43 -27.81
N LYS A 52 -7.02 10.57 -27.41
CA LYS A 52 -8.16 10.77 -28.32
C LYS A 52 -9.25 11.61 -27.68
N SER A 53 -10.08 12.25 -28.50
CA SER A 53 -11.27 12.98 -28.04
C SER A 53 -12.54 12.17 -28.31
N VAL A 54 -13.42 12.05 -27.32
CA VAL A 54 -14.70 11.33 -27.39
C VAL A 54 -15.74 12.11 -26.60
N ASP A 55 -16.86 12.48 -27.24
CA ASP A 55 -18.01 13.13 -26.60
C ASP A 55 -17.66 14.28 -25.63
N GLY A 56 -16.83 15.23 -26.09
CA GLY A 56 -16.41 16.38 -25.28
C GLY A 56 -15.47 16.01 -24.11
N ASN A 57 -14.79 14.87 -24.20
CA ASN A 57 -13.78 14.43 -23.25
C ASN A 57 -12.49 14.06 -24.00
N ARG A 58 -11.34 14.43 -23.43
CA ARG A 58 -10.03 13.90 -23.79
C ARG A 58 -9.76 12.63 -23.00
N LEU A 59 -9.48 11.54 -23.71
CA LEU A 59 -9.13 10.24 -23.17
C LEU A 59 -7.64 10.00 -23.39
N ILE A 60 -6.90 9.79 -22.31
CA ILE A 60 -5.44 9.61 -22.34
C ILE A 60 -5.10 8.24 -21.77
N VAL A 61 -4.12 7.56 -22.37
CA VAL A 61 -3.51 6.34 -21.82
C VAL A 61 -2.04 6.61 -21.56
N VAL A 62 -1.60 6.30 -20.35
CA VAL A 62 -0.26 6.52 -19.83
C VAL A 62 0.34 5.18 -19.41
N ASP A 63 1.54 4.90 -19.91
CA ASP A 63 2.43 3.86 -19.37
C ASP A 63 3.20 4.49 -18.20
N MET A 64 3.03 3.98 -16.99
CA MET A 64 3.63 4.56 -15.78
C MET A 64 4.41 3.49 -15.01
N ILE A 65 5.64 3.81 -14.62
CA ILE A 65 6.36 3.09 -13.58
C ILE A 65 6.25 3.93 -12.30
N SER A 66 5.63 3.37 -11.26
CA SER A 66 5.43 4.07 -9.99
C SER A 66 6.65 3.98 -9.09
N GLN A 67 7.24 2.79 -9.00
CA GLN A 67 8.37 2.48 -8.13
C GLN A 67 9.04 1.15 -8.49
N THR A 68 10.04 0.78 -7.69
CA THR A 68 10.65 -0.54 -7.61
C THR A 68 10.42 -1.16 -6.24
N TRP A 69 10.19 -2.46 -6.22
CA TRP A 69 9.90 -3.19 -4.99
C TRP A 69 10.54 -4.58 -5.01
N ARG A 70 11.09 -4.97 -3.85
CA ARG A 70 11.95 -6.15 -3.63
C ARG A 70 13.17 -6.23 -4.55
N THR A 71 14.03 -7.22 -4.31
CA THR A 71 15.19 -7.50 -5.17
C THR A 71 14.88 -8.58 -6.21
N LYS A 72 15.77 -8.73 -7.20
CA LYS A 72 15.60 -9.74 -8.25
C LYS A 72 15.77 -11.18 -7.75
N GLU A 73 16.43 -11.35 -6.61
CA GLU A 73 16.59 -12.63 -5.91
C GLU A 73 15.28 -13.04 -5.21
N GLU A 74 14.44 -12.07 -4.87
CA GLU A 74 13.20 -12.27 -4.13
C GLU A 74 12.00 -12.39 -5.05
N VAL A 75 11.96 -11.60 -6.12
CA VAL A 75 10.81 -11.55 -7.03
C VAL A 75 11.25 -11.49 -8.50
N ASN A 76 10.49 -12.14 -9.37
CA ASN A 76 10.78 -12.21 -10.80
C ASN A 76 10.62 -10.88 -11.56
N ARG A 77 9.92 -9.90 -10.99
CA ARG A 77 9.78 -8.54 -11.53
C ARG A 77 9.76 -7.53 -10.38
N THR A 78 10.67 -6.57 -10.42
CA THR A 78 10.81 -5.55 -9.37
C THR A 78 10.15 -4.23 -9.72
N GLN A 79 10.04 -3.88 -11.01
CA GLN A 79 9.40 -2.64 -11.45
C GLN A 79 7.88 -2.75 -11.35
N TRP A 80 7.26 -1.75 -10.73
CA TRP A 80 5.81 -1.62 -10.63
C TRP A 80 5.32 -0.74 -11.78
N GLN A 81 4.81 -1.39 -12.82
CA GLN A 81 4.31 -0.75 -14.03
C GLN A 81 2.78 -0.79 -14.04
N HIS A 82 2.16 0.29 -14.49
CA HIS A 82 0.72 0.48 -14.49
C HIS A 82 0.26 1.06 -15.82
N TRP A 83 -0.97 0.70 -16.20
CA TRP A 83 -1.75 1.53 -17.10
C TRP A 83 -2.54 2.55 -16.28
N LEU A 84 -2.27 3.83 -16.51
CA LEU A 84 -3.08 4.92 -16.01
C LEU A 84 -3.87 5.48 -17.19
N THR A 85 -5.19 5.52 -17.08
CA THR A 85 -6.03 6.17 -18.09
C THR A 85 -6.71 7.38 -17.49
N LEU A 86 -6.87 8.43 -18.28
CA LEU A 86 -7.50 9.67 -17.85
C LEU A 86 -8.70 9.97 -18.72
N CYS A 87 -9.81 10.36 -18.10
CA CYS A 87 -10.94 10.98 -18.75
C CYS A 87 -11.03 12.43 -18.27
N ILE A 88 -10.82 13.37 -19.19
CA ILE A 88 -10.75 14.80 -18.91
C ILE A 88 -11.85 15.51 -19.72
N PRO A 89 -12.89 16.06 -19.08
CA PRO A 89 -13.88 16.88 -19.78
C PRO A 89 -13.24 18.11 -20.41
N ASP A 90 -13.74 18.55 -21.58
CA ASP A 90 -13.26 19.79 -22.23
C ASP A 90 -13.44 21.02 -21.33
N LYS A 91 -14.47 21.00 -20.47
CA LYS A 91 -14.73 22.01 -19.45
C LYS A 91 -14.74 21.33 -18.09
N VAL A 92 -13.62 21.40 -17.39
CA VAL A 92 -13.47 20.84 -16.05
C VAL A 92 -14.24 21.70 -15.04
N ALA A 93 -15.22 21.10 -14.37
CA ALA A 93 -16.12 21.76 -13.42
C ALA A 93 -15.58 21.79 -11.98
N SER A 94 -14.51 21.04 -11.68
CA SER A 94 -13.96 20.87 -10.34
C SER A 94 -12.43 20.84 -10.37
N SER A 95 -11.79 21.45 -9.37
CA SER A 95 -10.34 21.28 -9.13
C SER A 95 -9.98 19.96 -8.46
N THR A 96 -10.98 19.14 -8.10
CA THR A 96 -10.82 17.83 -7.49
C THR A 96 -11.07 16.74 -8.54
N ALA A 97 -10.12 15.82 -8.68
CA ALA A 97 -10.24 14.65 -9.54
C ALA A 97 -10.63 13.41 -8.75
N LEU A 98 -11.27 12.44 -9.41
CA LEU A 98 -11.52 11.12 -8.86
C LEU A 98 -10.45 10.14 -9.33
N LEU A 99 -9.82 9.42 -8.40
CA LEU A 99 -9.04 8.23 -8.70
C LEU A 99 -9.92 6.99 -8.56
N PHE A 100 -10.02 6.22 -9.64
CA PHE A 100 -10.70 4.93 -9.69
C PHE A 100 -9.66 3.81 -9.79
N ILE A 101 -9.70 2.86 -8.86
CA ILE A 101 -8.80 1.70 -8.90
C ILE A 101 -9.43 0.63 -9.77
N GLY A 102 -8.82 0.41 -10.93
CA GLY A 102 -9.23 -0.60 -11.90
C GLY A 102 -8.56 -1.95 -11.64
N GLY A 103 -9.13 -3.00 -12.24
CA GLY A 103 -8.48 -4.31 -12.27
C GLY A 103 -7.35 -4.36 -13.32
N GLY A 104 -6.72 -5.52 -13.44
CA GLY A 104 -5.72 -5.77 -14.47
C GLY A 104 -4.60 -6.67 -13.99
N ALA A 105 -3.68 -6.97 -14.91
CA ALA A 105 -2.46 -7.70 -14.64
C ALA A 105 -1.40 -7.28 -15.67
N ASN A 106 -0.14 -7.24 -15.26
CA ASN A 106 0.99 -6.99 -16.14
C ASN A 106 1.12 -8.07 -17.23
N GLY A 107 1.83 -7.74 -18.31
CA GLY A 107 2.05 -8.62 -19.45
C GLY A 107 0.90 -8.64 -20.47
N ARG A 108 -0.01 -7.66 -20.40
CA ARG A 108 -1.08 -7.44 -21.38
C ARG A 108 -0.84 -6.16 -22.17
N GLU A 109 -1.43 -6.10 -23.36
CA GLU A 109 -1.46 -4.90 -24.19
C GLU A 109 -2.07 -3.69 -23.46
N PRO A 110 -1.73 -2.46 -23.88
CA PRO A 110 -2.33 -1.26 -23.33
C PRO A 110 -3.86 -1.25 -23.47
N PRO A 111 -4.60 -0.68 -22.50
CA PRO A 111 -6.02 -0.45 -22.67
C PRO A 111 -6.25 0.55 -23.80
N ALA A 112 -7.39 0.41 -24.51
CA ALA A 112 -7.76 1.34 -25.57
C ALA A 112 -8.17 2.73 -25.07
N GLY A 113 -8.25 2.93 -23.75
CA GLY A 113 -8.72 4.11 -23.07
C GLY A 113 -9.32 3.77 -21.70
N PRO A 114 -9.87 4.77 -20.99
CA PRO A 114 -10.63 4.54 -19.77
C PRO A 114 -11.85 3.64 -19.99
N SER A 115 -12.26 2.93 -18.95
CA SER A 115 -13.49 2.14 -18.97
C SER A 115 -14.73 3.01 -19.17
N ASP A 116 -15.81 2.42 -19.69
CA ASP A 116 -17.09 3.11 -19.86
C ASP A 116 -17.59 3.70 -18.54
N ARG A 117 -17.37 3.00 -17.43
CA ARG A 117 -17.71 3.48 -16.08
C ARG A 117 -17.02 4.80 -15.78
N VAL A 118 -15.72 4.89 -16.03
CA VAL A 118 -14.92 6.09 -15.78
C VAL A 118 -15.34 7.24 -16.70
N LEU A 119 -15.63 6.96 -17.96
CA LEU A 119 -16.20 7.94 -18.88
C LEU A 119 -17.55 8.49 -18.39
N GLN A 120 -18.46 7.62 -17.94
CA GLN A 120 -19.76 8.07 -17.42
C GLN A 120 -19.62 8.89 -16.14
N ILE A 121 -18.71 8.53 -15.24
CA ILE A 121 -18.46 9.33 -14.03
C ILE A 121 -17.92 10.72 -14.39
N SER A 122 -16.97 10.80 -15.32
CA SER A 122 -16.42 12.07 -15.82
C SER A 122 -17.53 12.95 -16.40
N LYS A 123 -18.37 12.39 -17.29
CA LYS A 123 -19.51 13.11 -17.90
C LYS A 123 -20.54 13.57 -16.87
N ALA A 124 -20.86 12.74 -15.88
CA ALA A 124 -21.87 13.06 -14.88
C ALA A 124 -21.40 14.12 -13.88
N THR A 125 -20.10 14.15 -13.57
CA THR A 125 -19.53 15.05 -12.55
C THR A 125 -18.91 16.31 -13.14
N GLY A 126 -18.53 16.29 -14.42
CA GLY A 126 -17.68 17.31 -15.03
C GLY A 126 -16.26 17.36 -14.43
N ALA A 127 -15.87 16.37 -13.62
CA ALA A 127 -14.55 16.27 -13.03
C ALA A 127 -13.65 15.37 -13.88
N MET A 128 -12.33 15.59 -13.76
CA MET A 128 -11.35 14.64 -14.27
C MET A 128 -11.46 13.32 -13.49
N VAL A 129 -11.43 12.20 -14.19
CA VAL A 129 -11.36 10.87 -13.58
C VAL A 129 -10.13 10.14 -14.10
N ALA A 130 -9.29 9.69 -13.18
CA ALA A 130 -8.13 8.85 -13.45
C ALA A 130 -8.48 7.40 -13.10
N GLU A 131 -8.20 6.45 -13.98
CA GLU A 131 -8.31 5.01 -13.74
C GLU A 131 -6.92 4.40 -13.68
N LEU A 132 -6.54 3.86 -12.51
CA LEU A 132 -5.26 3.22 -12.31
C LEU A 132 -5.42 1.70 -12.28
N HIS A 133 -4.78 1.02 -13.22
CA HIS A 133 -4.84 -0.43 -13.37
C HIS A 133 -3.62 -1.13 -12.74
N MET A 134 -3.69 -2.46 -12.65
CA MET A 134 -2.58 -3.32 -12.21
C MET A 134 -2.16 -3.08 -10.76
N ILE A 135 -3.15 -2.95 -9.88
CA ILE A 135 -2.98 -2.98 -8.44
C ILE A 135 -3.68 -4.24 -7.92
N PRO A 136 -2.94 -5.25 -7.42
CA PRO A 136 -1.48 -5.33 -7.36
C PRO A 136 -0.80 -5.57 -8.72
N ASN A 137 0.53 -5.34 -8.76
CA ASN A 137 1.37 -5.53 -9.94
C ASN A 137 1.67 -7.01 -10.21
N GLN A 138 0.63 -7.72 -10.66
CA GLN A 138 0.56 -9.18 -10.73
C GLN A 138 0.55 -9.71 -12.18
N PRO A 139 0.76 -11.02 -12.40
CA PRO A 139 1.25 -12.01 -11.45
C PRO A 139 2.73 -11.81 -11.10
N LEU A 140 3.15 -12.32 -9.93
CA LEU A 140 4.54 -12.36 -9.46
C LEU A 140 4.92 -13.76 -8.99
N MET A 141 6.19 -14.13 -9.16
CA MET A 141 6.77 -15.35 -8.61
C MET A 141 7.88 -14.98 -7.65
N PHE A 142 7.89 -15.62 -6.49
CA PHE A 142 8.83 -15.34 -5.42
C PHE A 142 9.88 -16.45 -5.33
N HIS A 143 11.14 -16.08 -5.11
CA HIS A 143 12.27 -17.01 -4.97
C HIS A 143 12.35 -18.10 -6.05
N ASN A 144 11.85 -17.80 -7.25
CA ASN A 144 11.78 -18.74 -8.37
C ASN A 144 11.12 -20.10 -8.00
N ASP A 145 10.13 -20.08 -7.12
CA ASP A 145 9.45 -21.28 -6.61
C ASP A 145 8.50 -21.96 -7.62
N GLY A 146 8.39 -21.44 -8.83
CA GLY A 146 7.53 -21.94 -9.90
C GLY A 146 6.05 -21.56 -9.76
N LYS A 147 5.65 -20.79 -8.73
CA LYS A 147 4.27 -20.40 -8.49
C LYS A 147 4.04 -18.92 -8.78
N MET A 148 3.32 -18.65 -9.87
CA MET A 148 2.79 -17.32 -10.18
C MET A 148 1.60 -17.01 -9.28
N ARG A 149 1.71 -15.96 -8.46
CA ARG A 149 0.69 -15.53 -7.51
C ARG A 149 -0.01 -14.26 -7.98
N THR A 150 -1.30 -14.16 -7.65
CA THR A 150 -2.19 -13.04 -7.98
C THR A 150 -3.07 -12.71 -6.77
N GLU A 151 -3.57 -11.48 -6.70
CA GLU A 151 -4.57 -11.01 -5.74
C GLU A 151 -4.21 -11.40 -4.30
N ASP A 152 -5.14 -12.05 -3.61
CA ASP A 152 -4.99 -12.45 -2.22
C ASP A 152 -3.89 -13.51 -2.00
N ASP A 153 -3.55 -14.33 -2.99
CA ASP A 153 -2.41 -15.28 -2.87
C ASP A 153 -1.08 -14.53 -2.85
N LEU A 154 -0.95 -13.47 -3.67
CA LEU A 154 0.21 -12.59 -3.64
C LEU A 154 0.27 -11.83 -2.32
N ILE A 155 -0.84 -11.19 -1.92
CA ILE A 155 -0.91 -10.43 -0.67
C ILE A 155 -0.61 -11.32 0.53
N GLY A 156 -1.26 -12.48 0.62
CA GLY A 156 -1.08 -13.45 1.70
C GLY A 156 0.36 -13.94 1.80
N TYR A 157 1.00 -14.26 0.66
CA TYR A 157 2.41 -14.62 0.64
C TYR A 157 3.29 -13.50 1.22
N THR A 158 3.07 -12.25 0.80
CA THR A 158 3.89 -11.14 1.30
C THR A 158 3.71 -10.85 2.79
N TRP A 159 2.51 -11.08 3.34
CA TRP A 159 2.31 -11.00 4.78
C TRP A 159 2.99 -12.15 5.52
N ASN A 160 2.98 -13.36 4.96
CA ASN A 160 3.74 -14.48 5.54
C ASN A 160 5.23 -14.14 5.63
N GLN A 161 5.82 -13.59 4.57
CA GLN A 161 7.22 -13.15 4.58
C GLN A 161 7.50 -12.08 5.64
N TYR A 162 6.60 -11.12 5.84
CA TYR A 162 6.74 -10.14 6.92
C TYR A 162 6.73 -10.81 8.30
N LEU A 163 5.79 -11.74 8.54
CA LEU A 163 5.68 -12.44 9.82
C LEU A 163 6.92 -13.32 10.12
N GLU A 164 7.52 -13.91 9.09
CA GLU A 164 8.70 -14.77 9.24
C GLU A 164 10.00 -13.96 9.42
N THR A 165 10.15 -12.85 8.70
CA THR A 165 11.42 -12.10 8.63
C THR A 165 11.44 -10.85 9.51
N GLY A 166 10.28 -10.32 9.87
CA GLY A 166 10.13 -9.01 10.49
C GLY A 166 10.44 -7.82 9.58
N ASP A 167 10.77 -8.03 8.30
CA ASP A 167 11.09 -6.94 7.36
C ASP A 167 9.80 -6.23 6.89
N PRO A 168 9.56 -4.97 7.34
CA PRO A 168 8.31 -4.26 7.09
C PRO A 168 8.15 -3.80 5.63
N THR A 169 9.15 -4.02 4.78
CA THR A 169 9.07 -3.73 3.34
C THR A 169 8.46 -4.88 2.52
N TRP A 170 8.19 -6.03 3.16
CA TRP A 170 7.56 -7.19 2.53
C TRP A 170 6.10 -7.02 2.14
N PRO A 171 5.20 -6.39 2.91
CA PRO A 171 3.80 -6.32 2.52
C PRO A 171 3.63 -5.61 1.17
N ALA A 172 3.05 -6.30 0.18
CA ALA A 172 2.82 -5.72 -1.15
C ALA A 172 1.89 -4.50 -1.13
N ARG A 173 1.19 -4.24 -0.01
CA ARG A 173 0.40 -3.02 0.17
C ARG A 173 1.24 -1.75 0.21
N ASN A 174 2.52 -1.84 0.55
CA ASN A 174 3.42 -0.69 0.56
C ASN A 174 3.55 -0.08 -0.85
N PRO A 175 3.87 -0.86 -1.90
CA PRO A 175 3.92 -0.35 -3.26
C PRO A 175 2.56 -0.25 -4.00
N MET A 176 1.43 -0.63 -3.40
CA MET A 176 0.08 -0.47 -3.99
C MET A 176 -0.44 0.98 -3.92
N VAL A 177 0.45 1.95 -4.06
CA VAL A 177 0.17 3.40 -4.03
C VAL A 177 0.23 4.01 -5.42
#